data_AF-A0A9E1UUE9-F1
#
_entry.id   AF-A0A9E1UUE9-F1
#
_cell.length_a   1.000
_cell.length_b   1.000
_cell.length_c   1.000
_cell.angle_alpha   90.00
_cell.angle_beta   90.00
_cell.angle_gamma   90.00
#
_symmetry.space_group_name_H-M   'P 1'
#
loop_
_entity.id
_entity.type
_entity.pdbx_description
1 polymer ?
#
loop_
_entity_poly.entity_id
_entity_poly.type
_entity_poly.pdbx_seq_one_letter_code
_entity_poly.pdbx_strand_id
1 'polypeptide(L)'
;MELLVLMTMDVEPLKAVPTWTGPETASESARTAIAYRELAATYGFPVSCFIHPEAAALHRDMFVDWHRQGASLGLHIHTTKFHFPDYRFEFGAYDADAQRAILTRGRAEWEEALGLPCRTFRPGAFSANDVTMPVLSELGFRGGSVSIPGRIWPGRYCVWPGAEPDPHRGHAAFRLVPGELPFAN
;
A
#
# COMPACT_ATOMS: atom_id res chain seq x y z
N MET A 1 1.61 -9.58 -27.94
CA MET A 1 1.85 -9.53 -26.48
C MET A 1 1.84 -8.07 -26.10
N GLU A 2 0.93 -7.67 -25.22
CA GLU A 2 0.84 -6.31 -24.70
C GLU A 2 1.62 -6.25 -23.39
N LEU A 3 2.53 -5.28 -23.25
CA LEU A 3 3.31 -5.07 -22.02
C LEU A 3 2.76 -3.83 -21.32
N LEU A 4 2.20 -4.01 -20.13
CA LEU A 4 1.73 -2.92 -19.28
C LEU A 4 2.80 -2.63 -18.22
N VAL A 5 3.22 -1.36 -18.14
CA VAL A 5 4.24 -0.89 -17.20
C VAL A 5 3.59 0.06 -16.20
N LEU A 6 3.86 -0.14 -14.91
CA LEU A 6 3.34 0.67 -13.82
C LEU A 6 4.49 1.26 -13.01
N MET A 7 4.47 2.58 -12.82
CA MET A 7 5.38 3.26 -11.90
C MET A 7 4.68 3.41 -10.56
N THR A 8 5.12 2.65 -9.54
CA THR A 8 4.50 2.68 -8.21
C THR A 8 5.48 3.10 -7.14
N MET A 9 5.01 3.87 -6.14
CA MET A 9 5.79 4.27 -4.98
C MET A 9 5.01 4.04 -3.68
N ASP A 10 5.76 3.68 -2.64
CA ASP A 10 5.27 3.63 -1.27
C ASP A 10 5.63 4.98 -0.61
N VAL A 11 4.63 5.73 -0.17
CA VAL A 11 4.80 7.04 0.47
C VAL A 11 4.65 6.85 1.97
N GLU A 12 5.81 6.77 2.61
CA GLU A 12 5.99 6.51 4.05
C GLU A 12 5.72 7.75 4.90
N PRO A 13 5.33 7.59 6.18
CA PRO A 13 5.23 8.72 7.11
C PRO A 13 6.62 9.25 7.45
N LEU A 14 6.67 10.43 8.06
CA LEU A 14 7.92 10.96 8.60
C LEU A 14 8.51 10.01 9.65
N LYS A 15 9.83 9.91 9.65
CA LYS A 15 10.56 9.08 10.59
C LYS A 15 10.39 9.60 12.03
N ALA A 16 9.66 8.85 12.86
CA ALA A 16 9.48 9.19 14.28
C ALA A 16 10.56 8.58 15.20
N VAL A 17 11.16 7.44 14.80
CA VAL A 17 12.19 6.74 15.58
C VAL A 17 13.36 6.30 14.71
N PRO A 18 14.59 6.14 15.26
CA PRO A 18 15.80 5.85 14.48
C PRO A 18 15.74 4.58 13.61
N THR A 19 14.97 3.58 14.02
CA THR A 19 14.83 2.29 13.35
C THR A 19 13.88 2.31 12.15
N TRP A 20 13.08 3.36 11.99
CA TRP A 20 12.19 3.49 10.85
C TRP A 20 12.95 3.95 9.60
N THR A 21 12.56 3.36 8.47
CA THR A 21 12.81 3.93 7.14
C THR A 21 11.77 5.01 6.84
N GLY A 22 12.11 5.93 5.94
CA GLY A 22 11.23 7.01 5.52
C GLY A 22 11.93 8.37 5.58
N PRO A 23 11.27 9.43 5.09
CA PRO A 23 11.80 10.79 5.08
C PRO A 23 11.98 11.33 6.51
N GLU A 24 13.03 12.11 6.74
CA GLU A 24 13.25 12.77 8.04
C GLU A 24 12.45 14.07 8.17
N THR A 25 12.16 14.72 7.03
CA THR A 25 11.46 16.00 7.01
C THR A 25 10.35 16.02 5.95
N ALA A 26 9.34 16.87 6.17
CA ALA A 26 8.28 17.11 5.19
C ALA A 26 8.82 17.61 3.84
N SER A 27 9.87 18.44 3.86
CA SER A 27 10.50 18.97 2.64
C SER A 27 11.19 17.86 1.85
N GLU A 28 11.93 16.98 2.53
CA GLU A 28 12.55 15.81 1.90
C GLU A 28 11.51 14.84 1.32
N SER A 29 10.46 14.54 2.10
CA SER A 29 9.32 13.72 1.67
C SER A 29 8.71 14.25 0.37
N ALA A 30 8.31 15.52 0.34
CA ALA A 30 7.71 16.14 -0.84
C ALA A 30 8.68 16.16 -2.03
N ARG A 31 9.92 16.61 -1.82
CA ARG A 31 10.93 16.74 -2.88
C ARG A 31 11.23 15.41 -3.56
N THR A 32 11.37 14.33 -2.79
CA THR A 32 11.67 13.01 -3.34
C THR A 32 10.49 12.42 -4.11
N ALA A 33 9.27 12.57 -3.59
CA ALA A 33 8.05 12.17 -4.29
C ALA A 33 7.89 12.94 -5.62
N ILE A 34 8.08 14.27 -5.59
CA ILE A 34 8.01 15.13 -6.78
C ILE A 34 9.04 14.69 -7.82
N ALA A 35 10.31 14.50 -7.41
CA ALA A 35 11.37 14.06 -8.32
C ALA A 35 11.07 12.70 -8.96
N TYR A 36 10.52 11.75 -8.20
CA TYR A 36 10.09 10.46 -8.75
C TYR A 36 8.99 10.63 -9.82
N ARG A 37 7.97 11.45 -9.52
CA ARG A 37 6.86 11.71 -10.46
C ARG A 37 7.35 12.42 -11.72
N GLU A 38 8.17 13.45 -11.58
CA GLU A 38 8.72 14.20 -12.72
C GLU A 38 9.56 13.30 -13.61
N LEU A 39 10.39 12.44 -13.02
CA LEU A 39 11.18 11.47 -13.77
C LEU A 39 10.28 10.49 -14.53
N ALA A 40 9.26 9.91 -13.88
CA ALA A 40 8.28 9.03 -14.54
C ALA A 40 7.58 9.74 -15.70
N ALA A 41 7.23 11.02 -15.53
CA ALA A 41 6.60 11.83 -16.56
C ALA A 41 7.49 12.07 -17.79
N THR A 42 8.83 12.15 -17.65
CA THR A 42 9.74 12.24 -18.81
C THR A 42 9.67 11.03 -19.73
N TYR A 43 9.19 9.89 -19.23
CA TYR A 43 8.95 8.67 -20.00
C TYR A 43 7.46 8.47 -20.33
N GLY A 44 6.60 9.44 -20.03
CA GLY A 44 5.17 9.37 -20.31
C GLY A 44 4.38 8.47 -19.37
N PHE A 45 4.92 8.09 -18.21
CA PHE A 45 4.23 7.22 -17.25
C PHE A 45 3.56 8.03 -16.12
N PRO A 46 2.24 7.87 -15.90
CA PRO A 46 1.62 8.32 -14.65
C PRO A 46 2.10 7.44 -13.49
N VAL A 47 2.06 8.00 -12.28
CA VAL A 47 2.46 7.28 -11.07
C VAL A 47 1.25 6.74 -10.31
N SER A 48 1.45 5.62 -9.63
CA SER A 48 0.55 5.09 -8.62
C SER A 48 1.19 5.22 -7.23
N CYS A 49 0.61 6.04 -6.36
CA CYS A 49 1.11 6.28 -5.02
C CYS A 49 0.31 5.47 -4.00
N PHE A 50 0.95 4.57 -3.29
CA PHE A 50 0.38 3.96 -2.09
C PHE A 50 0.83 4.79 -0.90
N ILE A 51 -0.11 5.49 -0.25
CA ILE A 51 0.19 6.58 0.69
C ILE A 51 -0.23 6.18 2.10
N HIS A 52 0.68 6.36 3.06
CA HIS A 52 0.40 6.20 4.48
C HIS A 52 -0.55 7.31 4.97
N PRO A 53 -1.54 7.05 5.85
CA PRO A 53 -2.50 8.06 6.29
C PRO A 53 -1.87 9.38 6.77
N GLU A 54 -0.81 9.32 7.57
CA GLU A 54 -0.06 10.47 8.06
C GLU A 54 0.62 11.26 6.93
N ALA A 55 1.14 10.58 5.91
CA ALA A 55 1.71 11.22 4.72
C ALA A 55 0.62 11.83 3.82
N ALA A 56 -0.56 11.21 3.76
CA ALA A 56 -1.72 11.73 3.05
C ALA A 56 -2.19 13.06 3.68
N ALA A 57 -2.26 13.13 5.01
CA ALA A 57 -2.58 14.36 5.73
C ALA A 57 -1.50 15.44 5.53
N LEU A 58 -0.22 15.07 5.62
CA LEU A 58 0.91 15.99 5.47
C LEU A 58 1.00 16.62 4.07
N HIS A 59 0.67 15.87 3.03
CA HIS A 59 0.86 16.26 1.63
C HIS A 59 -0.44 16.28 0.82
N ARG A 60 -1.56 16.54 1.50
CA ARG A 60 -2.91 16.51 0.93
C ARG A 60 -3.01 17.20 -0.42
N ASP A 61 -2.69 18.49 -0.47
CA ASP A 61 -2.93 19.31 -1.66
C ASP A 61 -2.10 18.83 -2.85
N MET A 62 -0.88 18.35 -2.60
CA MET A 62 -0.02 17.74 -3.61
C MET A 62 -0.65 16.48 -4.19
N PHE A 63 -1.09 15.53 -3.35
CA PHE A 63 -1.65 14.28 -3.86
C PHE A 63 -3.02 14.45 -4.52
N VAL A 64 -3.88 15.33 -4.00
CA VAL A 64 -5.16 15.67 -4.64
C VAL A 64 -4.95 16.29 -6.02
N ASP A 65 -3.96 17.18 -6.17
CA ASP A 65 -3.59 17.74 -7.46
C ASP A 65 -3.07 16.65 -8.43
N TRP A 66 -2.21 15.76 -7.95
CA TRP A 66 -1.69 14.66 -8.77
C TRP A 66 -2.79 13.71 -9.23
N HIS A 67 -3.78 13.42 -8.38
CA HIS A 67 -4.92 12.59 -8.75
C HIS A 67 -5.72 13.20 -9.89
N ARG A 68 -5.96 14.53 -9.85
CA ARG A 68 -6.62 15.25 -10.95
C ARG A 68 -5.84 15.18 -12.27
N GLN A 69 -4.53 15.00 -12.18
CA GLN A 69 -3.62 14.85 -13.31
C GLN A 69 -3.41 13.38 -13.72
N GLY A 70 -4.20 12.46 -13.19
CA GLY A 70 -4.21 11.05 -13.60
C GLY A 70 -3.36 10.12 -12.74
N ALA A 71 -2.78 10.58 -11.63
CA ALA A 71 -2.15 9.67 -10.68
C ALA A 71 -3.19 8.77 -9.98
N SER A 72 -2.83 7.52 -9.79
CA SER A 72 -3.62 6.59 -8.97
C SER A 72 -3.17 6.71 -7.52
N LEU A 73 -4.11 6.81 -6.58
CA LEU A 73 -3.81 6.90 -5.16
C LEU A 73 -4.42 5.70 -4.42
N GLY A 74 -3.62 5.04 -3.58
CA GLY A 74 -4.02 3.91 -2.76
C GLY A 74 -3.56 4.05 -1.31
N LEU A 75 -4.10 3.22 -0.44
CA LEU A 75 -3.70 3.15 0.97
C LEU A 75 -2.43 2.32 1.12
N HIS A 76 -1.47 2.85 1.87
CA HIS A 76 -0.31 2.11 2.35
C HIS A 76 -0.33 2.06 3.87
N ILE A 77 -0.03 0.91 4.47
CA ILE A 77 0.13 0.83 5.93
C ILE A 77 1.35 -0.01 6.26
N HIS A 78 2.35 0.63 6.85
CA HIS A 78 3.30 -0.06 7.72
C HIS A 78 2.69 -0.05 9.13
N THR A 79 2.12 -1.17 9.57
CA THR A 79 1.44 -1.23 10.88
C THR A 79 2.37 -0.87 12.02
N THR A 80 3.65 -1.23 11.92
CA THR A 80 4.68 -0.84 12.91
C THR A 80 4.92 0.68 13.01
N LYS A 81 4.40 1.47 12.06
CA LYS A 81 4.49 2.94 12.02
C LYS A 81 3.14 3.62 12.27
N PHE A 82 2.05 2.99 11.83
CA PHE A 82 0.69 3.47 11.99
C PHE A 82 0.25 3.44 13.46
N HIS A 83 -0.19 4.57 14.00
CA HIS A 83 -0.56 4.71 15.42
C HIS A 83 0.46 4.10 16.38
N PHE A 84 1.74 4.28 16.09
CA PHE A 84 2.80 3.74 16.95
C PHE A 84 2.65 4.27 18.40
N PRO A 85 2.71 3.40 19.44
CA PRO A 85 3.17 2.00 19.43
C PRO A 85 2.05 0.94 19.47
N ASP A 86 0.81 1.28 19.09
CA ASP A 86 -0.36 0.41 19.25
C ASP A 86 -0.22 -0.91 18.48
N TYR A 87 0.33 -0.84 17.26
CA TYR A 87 0.58 -2.01 16.42
C TYR A 87 2.08 -2.34 16.38
N ARG A 88 2.43 -3.55 16.85
CA ARG A 88 3.83 -3.96 17.08
C ARG A 88 4.40 -4.86 15.99
N PHE A 89 3.56 -5.42 15.13
CA PHE A 89 3.97 -6.37 14.10
C PHE A 89 3.65 -5.82 12.71
N GLU A 90 4.22 -6.44 11.67
CA GLU A 90 3.82 -6.16 10.29
C GLU A 90 2.43 -6.75 10.00
N PHE A 91 1.77 -6.24 8.96
CA PHE A 91 0.36 -6.49 8.70
C PHE A 91 -0.02 -7.99 8.62
N GLY A 92 0.83 -8.82 8.02
CA GLY A 92 0.62 -10.26 7.89
C GLY A 92 0.68 -11.07 9.20
N ALA A 93 1.07 -10.44 10.31
CA ALA A 93 1.04 -11.07 11.63
C ALA A 93 -0.36 -11.09 12.27
N TYR A 94 -1.23 -10.18 11.83
CA TYR A 94 -2.54 -9.98 12.43
C TYR A 94 -3.58 -10.96 11.85
N ASP A 95 -4.52 -11.37 12.69
CA ASP A 95 -5.68 -12.14 12.26
C ASP A 95 -6.69 -11.28 11.48
N ALA A 96 -7.79 -11.90 11.06
CA ALA A 96 -8.77 -11.24 10.20
C ALA A 96 -9.45 -10.05 10.88
N ASP A 97 -9.76 -10.13 12.17
CA ASP A 97 -10.47 -9.08 12.89
C ASP A 97 -9.56 -7.87 13.13
N ALA A 98 -8.31 -8.10 13.51
CA ALA A 98 -7.32 -7.04 13.62
C ALA A 98 -7.03 -6.40 12.25
N GLN A 99 -6.88 -7.19 11.18
CA GLN A 99 -6.71 -6.64 9.83
C GLN A 99 -7.91 -5.80 9.39
N ARG A 100 -9.15 -6.23 9.68
CA ARG A 100 -10.37 -5.44 9.42
C ARG A 100 -10.35 -4.11 10.15
N ALA A 101 -10.02 -4.12 11.44
CA ALA A 101 -9.97 -2.92 12.27
C ALA A 101 -8.91 -1.93 11.77
N ILE A 102 -7.69 -2.42 11.48
CA ILE A 102 -6.58 -1.63 10.96
C ILE A 102 -6.94 -1.00 9.62
N LEU A 103 -7.47 -1.80 8.67
CA LEU A 103 -7.85 -1.32 7.34
C LEU A 103 -9.00 -0.33 7.40
N THR A 104 -10.02 -0.58 8.22
CA THR A 104 -11.15 0.33 8.38
C THR A 104 -10.69 1.68 8.91
N ARG A 105 -9.84 1.67 9.96
CA ARG A 105 -9.30 2.90 10.55
C ARG A 105 -8.38 3.65 9.58
N GLY A 106 -7.39 2.97 9.01
CA GLY A 106 -6.43 3.59 8.10
C GLY A 106 -7.09 4.11 6.83
N ARG A 107 -8.10 3.40 6.31
CA ARG A 107 -8.92 3.89 5.19
C ARG A 107 -9.69 5.14 5.58
N ALA A 108 -10.36 5.16 6.73
CA ALA A 108 -11.12 6.33 7.15
C ALA A 108 -10.22 7.57 7.28
N GLU A 109 -9.06 7.45 7.94
CA GLU A 109 -8.10 8.54 8.12
C GLU A 109 -7.52 9.03 6.78
N TRP A 110 -7.25 8.09 5.84
CA TRP A 110 -6.79 8.42 4.50
C TRP A 110 -7.86 9.13 3.66
N GLU A 111 -9.10 8.63 3.69
CA GLU A 111 -10.23 9.21 2.94
C GLU A 111 -10.61 10.58 3.51
N GLU A 112 -10.54 10.77 4.84
CA GLU A 112 -10.71 12.07 5.50
C GLU A 112 -9.62 13.06 5.05
N ALA A 113 -8.35 12.64 5.05
CA ALA A 113 -7.24 13.48 4.67
C ALA A 113 -7.35 13.97 3.21
N LEU A 114 -7.62 13.05 2.27
CA LEU A 114 -7.61 13.39 0.85
C LEU A 114 -8.97 13.83 0.30
N GLY A 115 -10.08 13.51 0.98
CA GLY A 115 -11.44 13.72 0.48
C GLY A 115 -11.75 12.88 -0.76
N LEU A 116 -11.10 11.72 -0.91
CA LEU A 116 -11.21 10.83 -2.07
C LEU A 116 -11.54 9.41 -1.59
N PRO A 117 -12.27 8.60 -2.39
CA PRO A 117 -12.52 7.20 -2.05
C PRO A 117 -11.26 6.35 -2.24
N CYS A 118 -10.89 5.58 -1.23
CA CYS A 118 -9.78 4.65 -1.29
C CYS A 118 -10.25 3.27 -1.79
N ARG A 119 -9.64 2.77 -2.87
CA ARG A 119 -10.02 1.49 -3.48
C ARG A 119 -8.88 0.48 -3.59
N THR A 120 -7.65 0.90 -3.35
CA THR A 120 -6.48 0.05 -3.47
C THR A 120 -5.63 0.04 -2.21
N PHE A 121 -4.90 -1.05 -1.98
CA PHE A 121 -4.10 -1.24 -0.77
C PHE A 121 -2.75 -1.90 -1.06
N ARG A 122 -1.72 -1.49 -0.33
CA ARG A 122 -0.43 -2.17 -0.26
C ARG A 122 0.05 -2.21 1.19
N PRO A 123 0.28 -3.40 1.78
CA PRO A 123 0.86 -3.49 3.11
C PRO A 123 2.36 -3.18 3.06
N GLY A 124 2.85 -2.61 4.16
CA GLY A 124 4.25 -2.45 4.43
C GLY A 124 5.00 -3.77 4.31
N ALA A 125 6.19 -3.71 3.72
CA ALA A 125 7.06 -4.87 3.45
C ALA A 125 6.40 -6.02 2.65
N PHE A 126 5.24 -5.79 2.00
CA PHE A 126 4.42 -6.86 1.40
C PHE A 126 4.06 -7.96 2.40
N SER A 127 3.82 -7.56 3.65
CA SER A 127 3.48 -8.45 4.74
C SER A 127 2.00 -8.81 4.69
N ALA A 128 1.68 -10.09 4.47
CA ALA A 128 0.30 -10.57 4.37
C ALA A 128 0.21 -12.05 4.72
N ASN A 129 -1.00 -12.50 5.04
CA ASN A 129 -1.33 -13.89 5.29
C ASN A 129 -2.59 -14.31 4.52
N ASP A 130 -3.06 -15.53 4.75
CA ASP A 130 -4.13 -16.13 3.94
C ASP A 130 -5.50 -15.46 4.13
N VAL A 131 -5.66 -14.68 5.20
CA VAL A 131 -6.90 -13.91 5.46
C VAL A 131 -6.87 -12.52 4.83
N THR A 132 -5.71 -12.03 4.38
CA THR A 132 -5.54 -10.64 3.92
C THR A 132 -6.39 -10.30 2.70
N MET A 133 -6.27 -11.06 1.61
CA MET A 133 -7.05 -10.79 0.39
C MET A 133 -8.57 -10.95 0.60
N PRO A 134 -9.05 -11.98 1.34
CA PRO A 134 -10.46 -12.06 1.75
C PRO A 134 -10.95 -10.81 2.48
N VAL A 135 -10.23 -10.34 3.49
CA VAL A 135 -10.58 -9.14 4.26
C VAL A 135 -10.60 -7.90 3.37
N LEU A 136 -9.60 -7.73 2.49
CA LEU A 136 -9.58 -6.61 1.54
C LEU A 136 -10.80 -6.63 0.61
N SER A 137 -11.15 -7.80 0.09
CA SER A 137 -12.32 -7.96 -0.77
C SER A 137 -13.63 -7.69 -0.03
N GLU A 138 -13.76 -8.16 1.21
CA GLU A 138 -14.92 -7.92 2.09
C GLU A 138 -15.13 -6.43 2.35
N LEU A 139 -14.06 -5.68 2.62
CA LEU A 139 -14.08 -4.24 2.84
C LEU A 139 -14.22 -3.42 1.53
N GLY A 140 -14.35 -4.08 0.38
CA GLY A 140 -14.61 -3.43 -0.91
C GLY A 140 -13.38 -2.83 -1.59
N PHE A 141 -12.16 -3.15 -1.15
CA PHE A 141 -10.97 -2.87 -1.95
C PHE A 141 -11.05 -3.65 -3.27
N ARG A 142 -10.67 -3.00 -4.37
CA ARG A 142 -10.78 -3.56 -5.73
C ARG A 142 -9.46 -4.10 -6.26
N GLY A 143 -8.35 -3.64 -5.70
CA GLY A 143 -7.06 -4.24 -6.00
C GLY A 143 -5.94 -3.68 -5.14
N GLY A 144 -4.72 -4.00 -5.49
CA GLY A 144 -3.58 -3.61 -4.70
C GLY A 144 -2.30 -4.20 -5.24
N SER A 145 -1.33 -4.30 -4.35
CA SER A 145 -0.07 -4.96 -4.63
C SER A 145 0.42 -5.52 -3.31
N VAL A 146 -0.18 -6.65 -2.94
CA VAL A 146 -0.02 -7.29 -1.62
C VAL A 146 1.13 -8.28 -1.64
N SER A 147 1.38 -8.92 -2.78
CA SER A 147 2.45 -9.90 -2.94
C SER A 147 3.73 -9.32 -3.55
N ILE A 148 4.84 -10.00 -3.26
CA ILE A 148 6.12 -9.81 -3.97
C ILE A 148 6.72 -11.19 -4.29
N PRO A 149 6.38 -11.74 -5.46
CA PRO A 149 6.77 -13.08 -5.89
C PRO A 149 8.25 -13.39 -5.66
N GLY A 150 8.53 -14.57 -5.12
CA GLY A 150 9.87 -15.07 -4.83
C GLY A 150 10.46 -14.61 -3.48
N ARG A 151 9.86 -13.65 -2.77
CA ARG A 151 10.42 -13.16 -1.50
C ARG A 151 10.17 -14.14 -0.36
N ILE A 152 11.19 -14.36 0.46
CA ILE A 152 11.11 -15.10 1.73
C ILE A 152 11.76 -14.27 2.83
N TRP A 153 10.94 -13.61 3.64
CA TRP A 153 11.36 -12.80 4.78
C TRP A 153 10.44 -13.01 6.00
N PRO A 154 10.61 -14.15 6.71
CA PRO A 154 9.72 -14.52 7.82
C PRO A 154 9.68 -13.50 8.96
N GLY A 155 10.80 -12.83 9.25
CA GLY A 155 10.89 -11.79 10.29
C GLY A 155 10.01 -10.56 10.05
N ARG A 156 9.45 -10.40 8.85
CA ARG A 156 8.46 -9.35 8.50
C ARG A 156 7.12 -9.93 8.07
N TYR A 157 6.89 -11.23 8.29
CA TYR A 157 5.69 -11.94 7.84
C TYR A 157 5.44 -11.77 6.33
N CYS A 158 6.53 -11.71 5.56
CA CYS A 158 6.51 -11.54 4.10
C CYS A 158 7.06 -12.82 3.46
N VAL A 159 6.18 -13.73 3.04
CA VAL A 159 6.56 -15.04 2.50
C VAL A 159 5.73 -15.35 1.28
N TRP A 160 6.37 -15.30 0.11
CA TRP A 160 5.80 -15.40 -1.24
C TRP A 160 6.63 -16.30 -2.20
N PRO A 161 7.13 -17.48 -1.77
CA PRO A 161 8.06 -18.28 -2.58
C PRO A 161 7.50 -18.79 -3.91
N GLY A 162 6.18 -18.94 -4.01
CA GLY A 162 5.49 -19.44 -5.21
C GLY A 162 4.26 -18.62 -5.57
N ALA A 163 4.25 -17.33 -5.23
CA ALA A 163 3.15 -16.44 -5.60
C ALA A 163 3.11 -16.21 -7.11
N GLU A 164 1.91 -16.08 -7.66
CA GLU A 164 1.70 -15.72 -9.08
C GLU A 164 2.39 -14.37 -9.40
N PRO A 165 3.32 -14.34 -10.38
CA PRO A 165 4.02 -13.12 -10.76
C PRO A 165 3.16 -12.08 -11.47
N ASP A 166 2.15 -12.50 -12.22
CA ASP A 166 1.29 -11.61 -12.98
C ASP A 166 0.07 -11.15 -12.17
N PRO A 167 -0.57 -10.01 -12.54
CA PRO A 167 -1.78 -9.56 -11.88
C PRO A 167 -2.89 -10.63 -11.91
N HIS A 168 -3.49 -10.92 -10.76
CA HIS A 168 -4.47 -12.00 -10.62
C HIS A 168 -5.56 -11.67 -9.61
N ARG A 169 -6.67 -12.40 -9.65
CA ARG A 169 -7.69 -12.32 -8.61
C ARG A 169 -7.22 -13.05 -7.36
N GLY A 170 -7.46 -12.46 -6.20
CA GLY A 170 -7.09 -13.07 -4.92
C GLY A 170 -7.84 -14.39 -4.68
N HIS A 171 -7.19 -15.32 -3.97
CA HIS A 171 -7.82 -16.56 -3.53
C HIS A 171 -8.41 -16.43 -2.13
N ALA A 172 -9.57 -17.06 -1.91
CA ALA A 172 -10.34 -16.91 -0.68
C ALA A 172 -9.70 -17.57 0.56
N ALA A 173 -8.77 -18.51 0.37
CA ALA A 173 -8.20 -19.30 1.45
C ALA A 173 -6.68 -19.52 1.39
N PHE A 174 -6.01 -19.08 0.31
CA PHE A 174 -4.61 -19.45 0.10
C PHE A 174 -3.89 -18.40 -0.74
N ARG A 175 -3.12 -17.52 -0.12
CA ARG A 175 -2.61 -16.31 -0.77
C ARG A 175 -1.64 -16.55 -1.93
N LEU A 176 -1.06 -17.74 -2.04
CA LEU A 176 0.00 -18.03 -3.02
C LEU A 176 -0.52 -18.42 -4.41
N VAL A 177 -1.84 -18.59 -4.59
CA VAL A 177 -2.43 -18.99 -5.87
C VAL A 177 -3.49 -17.99 -6.31
N PRO A 178 -3.75 -17.87 -7.63
CA PRO A 178 -4.92 -17.15 -8.13
C PRO A 178 -6.23 -17.73 -7.60
N GLY A 179 -7.27 -16.90 -7.53
CA GLY A 179 -8.63 -17.31 -7.22
C GLY A 179 -9.67 -16.44 -7.90
N GLU A 180 -10.79 -16.19 -7.23
CA GLU A 180 -11.97 -15.54 -7.82
C GLU A 180 -12.50 -14.37 -6.96
N LEU A 181 -11.73 -13.92 -5.96
CA LEU A 181 -12.14 -12.75 -5.18
C LEU A 181 -12.23 -11.51 -6.09
N PRO A 182 -13.20 -10.61 -5.86
CA PRO A 182 -13.27 -9.31 -6.54
C PRO A 182 -12.02 -8.42 -6.43
N PHE A 183 -11.07 -8.74 -5.54
CA PHE A 183 -9.80 -8.06 -5.37
C PHE A 183 -8.76 -8.52 -6.41
N ALA A 184 -8.18 -7.59 -7.17
CA ALA A 184 -7.05 -7.85 -8.08
C ALA A 184 -5.71 -7.52 -7.39
N ASN A 185 -4.86 -8.53 -7.21
CA ASN A 185 -3.53 -8.42 -6.64
C ASN A 185 -2.46 -8.26 -7.74
#